data_AF-A0A9D6MJU8-F1
#
_entry.id   AF-A0A9D6MJU8-F1
#
_cell.length_a   1.000
_cell.length_b   1.000
_cell.length_c   1.000
_cell.angle_alpha   90.00
_cell.angle_beta   90.00
_cell.angle_gamma   90.00
#
_symmetry.space_group_name_H-M   'P 1'
#
loop_
_entity.id
_entity.type
_entity.pdbx_description
1 polymer ?
#
loop_
_entity_poly.entity_id
_entity_poly.type
_entity_poly.pdbx_seq_one_letter_code
_entity_poly.pdbx_strand_id
1 'polypeptide(L)'
;MRTFLLTLALIGLASCVPLSDHPAGDEKNSEFDARLQGVWRAASGDGPLLLFVGPGDDAGHGVQLMTVEETRDQRWKTVEYAGISTRGGRHGFLSVRYQTTGGERRGWVIARYTLAGRDRLQLYTLDHTRLAALINAGRVSGRVSGDGPYADVDVTMGSGAALIALLESKDGQRLFGPPHTLVRGAHQSTGTGVTPTPSR
;
A
#
# COMPACT_ATOMS: atom_id res chain seq x y z
N MET A 1 2.67 -2.42 -46.06
CA MET A 1 1.70 -1.57 -45.33
C MET A 1 0.99 -2.46 -44.31
N ARG A 2 1.45 -2.45 -43.05
CA ARG A 2 0.78 -1.75 -41.92
C ARG A 2 -0.53 -2.42 -41.48
N THR A 3 -0.45 -3.64 -40.94
CA THR A 3 -1.54 -4.21 -40.12
C THR A 3 -1.00 -5.37 -39.27
N PHE A 4 -1.52 -5.50 -38.05
CA PHE A 4 -1.18 -6.50 -37.01
C PHE A 4 0.07 -6.25 -36.16
N LEU A 5 0.06 -5.11 -35.47
CA LEU A 5 0.93 -4.78 -34.34
C LEU A 5 0.04 -4.37 -33.15
N LEU A 6 -0.87 -5.27 -32.71
CA LEU A 6 -1.87 -4.92 -31.69
C LEU A 6 -2.53 -6.16 -31.05
N THR A 7 -1.74 -7.08 -30.47
CA THR A 7 -2.31 -8.15 -29.62
C THR A 7 -1.32 -8.71 -28.59
N LEU A 8 -0.61 -7.86 -27.84
CA LEU A 8 0.23 -8.33 -26.73
C LEU A 8 0.34 -7.31 -25.59
N ALA A 9 -0.79 -6.91 -25.01
CA ALA A 9 -0.86 -5.99 -23.87
C ALA A 9 -1.84 -6.45 -22.77
N LEU A 10 -2.21 -7.73 -22.73
CA LEU A 10 -3.39 -8.20 -21.97
C LEU A 10 -3.13 -9.24 -20.86
N ILE A 11 -1.89 -9.49 -20.41
CA ILE A 11 -1.64 -10.42 -19.28
C ILE A 11 -0.61 -9.86 -18.27
N GLY A 12 -0.63 -8.54 -18.02
CA GLY A 12 0.35 -7.83 -17.18
C GLY A 12 -0.13 -7.41 -15.78
N LEU A 13 -1.16 -8.07 -15.22
CA LEU A 13 -1.75 -7.68 -13.92
C LEU A 13 -1.47 -8.65 -12.77
N ALA A 14 -0.60 -9.65 -12.97
CA ALA A 14 0.10 -10.27 -11.84
C ALA A 14 1.08 -9.22 -11.31
N SER A 15 0.59 -8.38 -10.39
CA SER A 15 1.40 -7.33 -9.81
C SER A 15 2.53 -7.97 -9.00
N CYS A 16 3.75 -7.87 -9.51
CA CYS A 16 4.99 -8.27 -8.83
C CYS A 16 5.29 -7.29 -7.69
N VAL A 17 4.39 -7.24 -6.71
CA VAL A 17 4.58 -6.46 -5.49
C VAL A 17 5.46 -7.32 -4.59
N PRO A 18 6.66 -6.84 -4.21
CA PRO A 18 7.50 -7.59 -3.30
C PRO A 18 6.78 -7.81 -1.96
N LEU A 19 6.90 -9.02 -1.45
CA LEU A 19 6.32 -9.42 -0.17
C LEU A 19 7.43 -9.56 0.86
N SER A 20 7.07 -9.43 2.13
CA SER A 20 7.97 -9.63 3.26
C SER A 20 7.34 -10.62 4.24
N ASP A 21 8.15 -11.51 4.83
CA ASP A 21 7.67 -12.44 5.85
C ASP A 21 7.26 -11.73 7.15
N HIS A 22 7.82 -10.53 7.38
CA HIS A 22 7.57 -9.71 8.56
C HIS A 22 7.11 -8.31 8.19
N PRO A 23 6.29 -7.65 9.03
CA PRO A 23 5.98 -6.25 8.83
C PRO A 23 7.21 -5.40 9.15
N ALA A 24 7.30 -4.21 8.56
CA ALA A 24 8.26 -3.18 8.94
C ALA A 24 7.81 -2.50 10.25
N GLY A 25 7.94 -3.22 11.36
CA GLY A 25 7.54 -2.78 12.70
C GLY A 25 7.21 -3.93 13.63
N ASP A 26 6.62 -3.61 14.78
CA ASP A 26 6.09 -4.59 15.74
C ASP A 26 4.57 -4.70 15.55
N GLU A 27 4.07 -5.85 15.10
CA GLU A 27 2.64 -6.04 14.83
C GLU A 27 1.77 -5.81 16.07
N LYS A 28 2.25 -6.19 17.26
CA LYS A 28 1.45 -6.19 18.49
C LYS A 28 1.37 -4.82 19.14
N ASN A 29 2.41 -4.01 18.95
CA ASN A 29 2.59 -2.75 19.67
C ASN A 29 2.53 -1.52 18.77
N SER A 30 2.18 -1.67 17.48
CA SER A 30 2.11 -0.54 16.56
C SER A 30 0.80 0.22 16.72
N GLU A 31 0.91 1.44 17.21
CA GLU A 31 -0.16 2.43 17.21
C GLU A 31 -0.48 2.90 15.79
N PHE A 32 -1.76 3.19 15.55
CA PHE A 32 -2.21 3.82 14.32
C PHE A 32 -1.66 5.25 14.18
N ASP A 33 -1.06 5.57 13.04
CA ASP A 33 -0.73 6.97 12.72
C ASP A 33 -2.00 7.74 12.34
N ALA A 34 -2.61 8.39 13.33
CA ALA A 34 -3.85 9.16 13.18
C ALA A 34 -3.84 10.20 12.04
N ARG A 35 -2.65 10.66 11.58
CA ARG A 35 -2.54 11.59 10.45
C ARG A 35 -2.97 10.97 9.12
N LEU A 36 -2.91 9.64 9.01
CA LEU A 36 -3.35 8.90 7.84
C LEU A 36 -4.87 8.77 7.75
N GLN A 37 -5.60 8.96 8.85
CA GLN A 37 -7.04 8.74 8.93
C GLN A 37 -7.80 9.54 7.87
N GLY A 38 -8.76 8.90 7.22
CA GLY A 38 -9.72 9.52 6.31
C GLY A 38 -9.76 8.87 4.94
N VAL A 39 -10.30 9.61 3.97
CA VAL A 39 -10.42 9.17 2.58
C VAL A 39 -9.41 9.92 1.73
N TRP A 40 -8.68 9.19 0.91
CA TRP A 40 -7.69 9.68 -0.02
C TRP A 40 -8.09 9.33 -1.44
N ARG A 41 -7.77 10.20 -2.40
CA ARG A 41 -8.15 10.07 -3.80
C ARG A 41 -6.93 10.16 -4.68
N ALA A 42 -6.81 9.27 -5.66
CA ALA A 42 -5.80 9.32 -6.69
C ALA A 42 -6.45 9.17 -8.07
N ALA A 43 -5.80 9.71 -9.10
CA ALA A 43 -6.09 9.30 -10.46
C ALA A 43 -5.41 7.94 -10.70
N SER A 44 -6.19 6.94 -11.12
CA SER A 44 -5.69 5.69 -11.69
C SER A 44 -5.92 5.73 -13.21
N GLY A 45 -5.14 4.97 -13.97
CA GLY A 45 -5.29 4.93 -15.44
C GLY A 45 -6.66 4.44 -15.90
N ASP A 46 -7.33 3.64 -15.07
CA ASP A 46 -8.61 3.01 -15.38
C ASP A 46 -9.81 3.73 -14.73
N GLY A 47 -9.57 4.72 -13.85
CA GLY A 47 -10.63 5.42 -13.11
C GLY A 47 -10.12 6.11 -11.84
N PRO A 48 -11.00 6.69 -11.01
CA PRO A 48 -10.61 7.18 -9.69
C PRO A 48 -10.28 6.02 -8.75
N LEU A 49 -9.19 6.17 -7.99
CA LEU A 49 -8.90 5.33 -6.82
C LEU A 49 -9.31 6.08 -5.56
N LEU A 50 -10.14 5.47 -4.72
CA LEU A 50 -10.41 5.90 -3.36
C LEU A 50 -9.68 4.97 -2.40
N LEU A 51 -8.99 5.53 -1.42
CA LEU A 51 -8.32 4.81 -0.34
C LEU A 51 -8.89 5.31 0.99
N PHE A 52 -9.61 4.45 1.68
CA PHE A 52 -10.10 4.67 3.04
C PHE A 52 -9.05 4.14 4.01
N VAL A 53 -8.69 4.94 5.01
CA VAL A 53 -7.68 4.61 6.01
C VAL A 53 -8.23 4.90 7.40
N GLY A 54 -8.14 3.91 8.29
CA GLY A 54 -8.58 4.03 9.68
C GLY A 54 -7.77 3.14 10.63
N PRO A 55 -8.04 3.24 11.94
CA PRO A 55 -7.45 2.32 12.91
C PRO A 55 -7.89 0.88 12.63
N GLY A 56 -7.06 -0.08 13.00
CA GLY A 56 -7.35 -1.51 12.82
C GLY A 56 -8.36 -2.05 13.84
N ASP A 57 -8.44 -1.44 15.02
CA ASP A 57 -9.38 -1.79 16.10
C ASP A 57 -9.85 -0.56 16.88
N ASP A 58 -10.80 -0.76 17.81
CA ASP A 58 -11.37 0.29 18.67
C ASP A 58 -10.34 0.88 19.65
N ALA A 59 -9.24 0.17 19.91
CA ALA A 59 -8.16 0.64 20.77
C ALA A 59 -7.15 1.52 20.01
N GLY A 60 -7.30 1.67 18.69
CA GLY A 60 -6.40 2.46 17.86
C GLY A 60 -5.11 1.75 17.47
N HIS A 61 -5.06 0.42 17.56
CA HIS A 61 -3.92 -0.37 17.09
C HIS A 61 -4.04 -0.72 15.61
N GLY A 62 -2.88 -0.86 14.96
CA GLY A 62 -2.80 -1.24 13.56
C GLY A 62 -3.43 -0.24 12.59
N VAL A 63 -3.67 -0.69 11.37
CA VAL A 63 -4.32 0.08 10.31
C VAL A 63 -5.24 -0.82 9.51
N GLN A 64 -6.44 -0.32 9.23
CA GLN A 64 -7.35 -0.89 8.24
C GLN A 64 -7.36 0.03 7.02
N LEU A 65 -7.26 -0.59 5.84
CA LEU A 65 -7.34 0.10 4.56
C LEU A 65 -8.43 -0.55 3.71
N MET A 66 -9.15 0.27 2.96
CA MET A 66 -10.04 -0.19 1.91
C MET A 66 -9.75 0.61 0.66
N THR A 67 -9.48 -0.07 -0.44
CA THR A 67 -9.41 0.55 -1.76
C THR A 67 -10.72 0.34 -2.50
N VAL A 68 -11.19 1.37 -3.18
CA VAL A 68 -12.32 1.33 -4.10
C VAL A 68 -11.84 1.91 -5.41
N GLU A 69 -11.82 1.07 -6.45
CA GLU A 69 -11.37 1.43 -7.79
C GLU A 69 -12.49 1.15 -8.80
N GLU A 70 -12.68 2.06 -9.74
CA GLU A 70 -13.51 1.81 -10.92
C GLU A 70 -12.68 1.03 -11.94
N THR A 71 -13.16 -0.14 -12.34
CA THR A 71 -12.54 -0.97 -13.36
C THR A 71 -12.91 -0.47 -14.77
N ARG A 72 -12.17 -0.90 -15.80
CA ARG A 72 -12.39 -0.50 -17.20
C ARG A 72 -13.80 -0.74 -17.73
N ASP A 73 -14.50 -1.72 -17.16
CA ASP A 73 -15.88 -2.08 -17.46
C ASP A 73 -16.91 -1.38 -16.55
N GLN A 74 -16.50 -0.27 -15.92
CA GLN A 74 -17.35 0.59 -15.07
C GLN A 74 -17.95 -0.15 -13.86
N ARG A 75 -17.24 -1.18 -13.36
CA ARG A 75 -17.60 -1.86 -12.12
C ARG A 75 -16.74 -1.33 -10.98
N TRP A 76 -17.28 -1.39 -9.77
CA TRP A 76 -16.53 -1.05 -8.58
C TRP A 76 -15.85 -2.30 -8.03
N LYS A 77 -14.53 -2.21 -7.84
CA LYS A 77 -13.73 -3.23 -7.17
C LYS A 77 -13.31 -2.70 -5.81
N THR A 78 -13.61 -3.48 -4.77
CA THR A 78 -13.16 -3.21 -3.41
C THR A 78 -12.08 -4.20 -3.01
N VAL A 79 -11.01 -3.72 -2.37
CA VAL A 79 -10.01 -4.58 -1.73
C VAL A 79 -9.70 -4.05 -0.34
N GLU A 80 -9.80 -4.92 0.64
CA GLU A 80 -9.53 -4.62 2.04
C GLU A 80 -8.15 -5.13 2.47
N TYR A 81 -7.51 -4.37 3.33
CA TYR A 81 -6.22 -4.69 3.91
C TYR A 81 -6.23 -4.39 5.40
N ALA A 82 -5.54 -5.22 6.16
CA ALA A 82 -5.15 -4.91 7.53
C ALA A 82 -3.64 -4.89 7.65
N GLY A 83 -3.15 -4.18 8.65
CA GLY A 83 -1.75 -4.26 9.00
C GLY A 83 -1.33 -3.26 10.05
N ILE A 84 -0.14 -2.70 9.90
CA ILE A 84 0.42 -1.70 10.83
C ILE A 84 0.97 -0.48 10.10
N SER A 85 0.95 0.64 10.80
CA SER A 85 1.75 1.82 10.47
C SER A 85 2.90 1.94 11.48
N THR A 86 4.10 2.22 11.00
CA THR A 86 5.26 2.44 11.86
C THR A 86 6.00 3.69 11.40
N ARG A 87 6.58 4.45 12.34
CA ARG A 87 7.45 5.57 12.03
C ARG A 87 8.90 5.16 12.24
N GLY A 88 9.71 5.21 11.18
CA GLY A 88 11.15 5.00 11.25
C GLY A 88 11.86 6.31 10.93
N GLY A 89 12.56 6.91 11.90
CA GLY A 89 13.31 8.14 11.67
C GLY A 89 12.49 9.25 10.98
N ARG A 90 12.78 9.52 9.70
CA ARG A 90 12.13 10.58 8.90
C ARG A 90 10.93 10.10 8.08
N HIS A 91 10.70 8.79 8.01
CA HIS A 91 9.72 8.19 7.11
C HIS A 91 8.66 7.41 7.89
N GLY A 92 7.46 7.35 7.31
CA GLY A 92 6.43 6.42 7.74
C GLY A 92 6.48 5.18 6.86
N PHE A 93 6.21 4.02 7.44
CA PHE A 93 6.03 2.76 6.73
C PHE A 93 4.66 2.18 7.01
N LEU A 94 4.03 1.65 5.97
CA LEU A 94 2.84 0.81 6.05
C LEU A 94 3.27 -0.61 5.72
N SER A 95 2.87 -1.55 6.58
CA SER A 95 2.99 -2.98 6.31
C SER A 95 1.60 -3.56 6.31
N VAL A 96 1.13 -4.02 5.16
CA VAL A 96 -0.28 -4.38 4.97
C VAL A 96 -0.41 -5.74 4.31
N ARG A 97 -1.47 -6.47 4.64
CA ARG A 97 -1.82 -7.76 4.03
C ARG A 97 -3.25 -7.72 3.53
N TYR A 98 -3.53 -8.45 2.47
CA TYR A 98 -4.88 -8.61 1.95
C TYR A 98 -5.76 -9.31 2.99
N GLN A 99 -6.96 -8.78 3.21
CA GLN A 99 -8.03 -9.52 3.88
C GLN A 99 -8.80 -10.29 2.80
N THR A 100 -8.29 -11.45 2.40
CA THR A 100 -9.01 -12.35 1.50
C THR A 100 -9.94 -13.26 2.27
N THR A 101 -11.22 -13.25 1.92
CA THR A 101 -12.19 -14.29 2.31
C THR A 101 -11.82 -15.57 1.53
N GLY A 102 -10.98 -16.44 2.11
CA GLY A 102 -10.76 -17.80 1.58
C GLY A 102 -9.32 -18.28 1.35
N GLY A 103 -8.28 -17.59 1.82
CA GLY A 103 -6.92 -18.16 1.78
C GLY A 103 -5.80 -17.15 2.03
N GLU A 104 -4.72 -17.62 2.66
CA GLU A 104 -3.52 -16.84 2.99
C GLU A 104 -2.78 -16.40 1.73
N ARG A 105 -2.93 -15.14 1.31
CA ARG A 105 -1.82 -14.51 0.58
C ARG A 105 -0.74 -14.23 1.62
N ARG A 106 0.32 -15.04 1.61
CA ARG A 106 1.39 -15.00 2.62
C ARG A 106 2.30 -13.81 2.35
N GLY A 107 2.42 -12.94 3.35
CA GLY A 107 3.41 -11.86 3.35
C GLY A 107 2.82 -10.46 3.42
N TRP A 108 3.68 -9.55 3.81
CA TRP A 108 3.42 -8.14 4.03
C TRP A 108 3.83 -7.35 2.80
N VAL A 109 2.89 -6.59 2.25
CA VAL A 109 3.21 -5.51 1.32
C VAL A 109 3.73 -4.33 2.11
N ILE A 110 4.93 -3.87 1.75
CA ILE A 110 5.57 -2.75 2.42
C ILE A 110 5.51 -1.51 1.51
N ALA A 111 5.01 -0.42 2.07
CA ALA A 111 5.04 0.89 1.43
C ALA A 111 5.63 1.92 2.38
N ARG A 112 6.44 2.84 1.84
CA ARG A 112 6.81 4.06 2.55
C ARG A 112 5.74 5.12 2.29
N TYR A 113 5.40 5.91 3.29
CA TYR A 113 4.54 7.05 3.12
C TYR A 113 5.18 8.36 3.61
N THR A 114 4.71 9.45 3.03
CA THR A 114 5.06 10.81 3.45
C THR A 114 3.83 11.69 3.33
N LEU A 115 3.60 12.54 4.32
CA LEU A 115 2.54 13.53 4.31
C LEU A 115 3.14 14.89 3.96
N ALA A 116 2.67 15.46 2.84
CA ALA A 116 3.02 16.82 2.43
C ALA A 116 1.88 17.76 2.86
N GLY A 117 1.94 18.22 4.12
CA GLY A 117 0.83 18.93 4.75
C GLY A 117 -0.30 17.98 5.17
N ARG A 118 -1.53 18.50 5.29
CA ARG A 118 -2.70 17.70 5.74
C ARG A 118 -3.41 16.97 4.60
N ASP A 119 -3.26 17.46 3.37
CA ASP A 119 -4.14 17.09 2.26
C ASP A 119 -3.46 16.30 1.15
N ARG A 120 -2.17 15.97 1.32
CA ARG A 120 -1.41 15.21 0.33
C ARG A 120 -0.64 14.06 0.98
N LEU A 121 -0.98 12.85 0.56
CA LEU A 121 -0.30 11.62 0.92
C LEU A 121 0.51 11.14 -0.27
N GLN A 122 1.79 10.85 -0.05
CA GLN A 122 2.65 10.21 -1.03
C GLN A 122 2.94 8.78 -0.56
N LEU A 123 2.59 7.80 -1.37
CA LEU A 123 2.89 6.39 -1.14
C LEU A 123 3.98 5.95 -2.11
N TYR A 124 5.00 5.27 -1.60
CA TYR A 124 6.10 4.72 -2.37
C TYR A 124 6.13 3.21 -2.15
N THR A 125 6.06 2.44 -3.23
CA THR A 125 6.16 0.99 -3.20
C THR A 125 7.59 0.54 -3.50
N LEU A 126 7.92 -0.67 -3.05
CA LEU A 126 9.20 -1.29 -3.38
C LEU A 126 9.26 -1.62 -4.87
N ASP A 127 10.37 -1.26 -5.50
CA ASP A 127 10.73 -1.64 -6.85
C ASP A 127 11.26 -3.09 -6.84
N HIS A 128 10.48 -3.99 -7.42
CA HIS A 128 10.78 -5.42 -7.45
C HIS A 128 12.13 -5.71 -8.13
N THR A 129 12.48 -5.00 -9.20
CA THR A 129 13.72 -5.23 -9.95
C THR A 129 14.93 -4.86 -9.11
N ARG A 130 14.87 -3.71 -8.42
CA ARG A 130 15.96 -3.26 -7.53
C ARG A 130 16.11 -4.18 -6.32
N LEU A 131 15.00 -4.62 -5.75
CA LEU A 131 15.03 -5.52 -4.60
C LEU A 131 15.56 -6.91 -4.98
N ALA A 132 15.11 -7.48 -6.10
CA ALA A 132 15.64 -8.73 -6.63
C ALA A 132 17.15 -8.65 -6.86
N ALA A 133 17.66 -7.53 -7.38
CA ALA A 133 19.10 -7.32 -7.57
C ALA A 133 19.88 -7.33 -6.24
N LEU A 134 19.33 -6.76 -5.16
CA LEU A 134 19.97 -6.81 -3.84
C LEU A 134 19.94 -8.22 -3.23
N ILE A 135 18.85 -8.96 -3.41
CA ILE A 135 18.72 -10.34 -2.95
C ILE A 135 19.71 -11.25 -3.68
N ASN A 136 19.76 -11.17 -5.02
CA ASN A 136 20.69 -11.96 -5.84
C ASN A 136 22.16 -11.62 -5.56
N ALA A 137 22.45 -10.38 -5.15
CA ALA A 137 23.77 -9.96 -4.71
C ALA A 137 24.10 -10.38 -3.26
N GLY A 138 23.20 -11.07 -2.55
CA GLY A 138 23.39 -11.50 -1.16
C GLY A 138 23.37 -10.35 -0.15
N ARG A 139 22.89 -9.17 -0.54
CA ARG A 139 22.88 -7.96 0.30
C ARG A 139 21.63 -7.83 1.17
N VAL A 140 20.58 -8.53 0.78
CA VAL A 140 19.30 -8.63 1.49
C VAL A 140 18.90 -10.09 1.53
N SER A 141 18.51 -10.59 2.71
CA SER A 141 17.96 -11.94 2.83
C SER A 141 16.59 -12.00 2.16
N GLY A 142 16.45 -12.86 1.16
CA GLY A 142 15.21 -13.03 0.43
C GLY A 142 15.27 -14.18 -0.56
N ARG A 143 14.19 -14.34 -1.33
CA ARG A 143 14.05 -15.29 -2.42
C ARG A 143 13.55 -14.55 -3.65
N VAL A 144 14.11 -14.93 -4.80
CA VAL A 144 13.57 -14.56 -6.12
C VAL A 144 13.14 -15.86 -6.79
N SER A 145 11.90 -15.95 -7.24
CA SER A 145 11.37 -17.13 -7.95
C SER A 145 10.66 -16.74 -9.24
N GLY A 146 10.84 -17.55 -10.29
CA GLY A 146 10.41 -17.21 -11.65
C GLY A 146 11.48 -16.43 -12.42
N ASP A 147 11.17 -16.11 -13.68
CA ASP A 147 12.12 -15.51 -14.62
C ASP A 147 11.64 -14.15 -15.15
N GLY A 148 12.61 -13.31 -15.49
CA GLY A 148 12.36 -12.03 -16.16
C GLY A 148 11.71 -10.97 -15.26
N PRO A 149 11.01 -9.98 -15.85
CA PRO A 149 10.47 -8.83 -15.11
C PRO A 149 9.25 -9.18 -14.24
N TYR A 150 8.84 -10.45 -14.21
CA TYR A 150 7.68 -10.92 -13.46
C TYR A 150 8.05 -11.88 -12.32
N ALA A 151 9.33 -11.97 -11.96
CA ALA A 151 9.76 -12.81 -10.84
C ALA A 151 9.12 -12.36 -9.53
N ASP A 152 8.69 -13.33 -8.73
CA ASP A 152 8.24 -13.11 -7.36
C ASP A 152 9.45 -12.79 -6.48
N VAL A 153 9.28 -11.81 -5.59
CA VAL A 153 10.35 -11.29 -4.73
C VAL A 153 9.86 -11.29 -3.29
N ASP A 154 10.43 -12.19 -2.49
CA ASP A 154 10.10 -12.35 -1.07
C ASP A 154 11.28 -11.93 -0.20
N VAL A 155 11.03 -11.04 0.76
CA VAL A 155 12.00 -10.62 1.76
C VAL A 155 11.86 -11.50 2.99
N THR A 156 12.92 -12.25 3.33
CA THR A 156 12.93 -13.25 4.41
C THR A 156 13.75 -12.81 5.62
N MET A 157 13.94 -11.50 5.76
CA MET A 157 14.71 -10.90 6.85
C MET A 157 14.04 -11.17 8.21
N GLY A 158 14.72 -11.85 9.13
CA GLY A 158 14.12 -12.44 10.33
C GLY A 158 13.55 -11.50 11.41
N SER A 159 13.43 -10.19 11.18
CA SER A 159 12.66 -9.32 12.07
C SER A 159 12.21 -8.01 11.42
N GLY A 160 11.11 -7.45 11.91
CA GLY A 160 10.63 -6.12 11.49
C GLY A 160 11.61 -4.99 11.79
N ALA A 161 12.38 -5.08 12.87
CA ALA A 161 13.42 -4.10 13.19
C ALA A 161 14.57 -4.12 12.17
N ALA A 162 15.02 -5.30 11.74
CA ALA A 162 16.03 -5.43 10.69
C ALA A 162 15.51 -4.88 9.35
N LEU A 163 14.23 -5.12 9.04
CA LEU A 163 13.58 -4.56 7.86
C LEU A 163 13.53 -3.03 7.90
N ILE A 164 13.10 -2.42 9.02
CA ILE A 164 13.12 -0.96 9.18
C ILE A 164 14.55 -0.41 8.97
N ALA A 165 15.56 -1.04 9.59
CA ALA A 165 16.94 -0.60 9.44
C ALA A 165 17.42 -0.63 7.98
N LEU A 166 17.07 -1.69 7.22
CA LEU A 166 17.31 -1.74 5.79
C LEU A 166 16.60 -0.60 5.07
N LEU A 167 15.29 -0.43 5.28
CA LEU A 167 14.47 0.55 4.57
C LEU A 167 14.92 1.99 4.84
N GLU A 168 15.40 2.27 6.05
CA GLU A 168 15.98 3.57 6.43
C GLU A 168 17.38 3.80 5.86
N SER A 169 18.13 2.75 5.52
CA SER A 169 19.48 2.86 4.96
C SER A 169 19.48 3.53 3.58
N LYS A 170 20.63 4.09 3.17
CA LYS A 170 20.81 4.72 1.85
C LYS A 170 20.41 3.80 0.69
N ASP A 171 20.69 2.51 0.79
CA ASP A 171 20.33 1.55 -0.24
C ASP A 171 18.86 1.15 -0.16
N GLY A 172 18.28 1.04 1.03
CA GLY A 172 16.83 0.86 1.20
C GLY A 172 16.01 2.01 0.62
N GLN A 173 16.45 3.25 0.81
CA GLN A 173 15.77 4.41 0.22
C GLN A 173 15.75 4.37 -1.32
N ARG A 174 16.73 3.70 -1.95
CA ARG A 174 16.79 3.50 -3.41
C ARG A 174 15.91 2.35 -3.89
N LEU A 175 15.43 1.50 -3.00
CA LEU A 175 14.48 0.43 -3.35
C LEU A 175 13.11 0.98 -3.72
N PHE A 176 12.77 2.20 -3.30
CA PHE A 176 11.46 2.76 -3.59
C PHE A 176 11.36 3.33 -5.01
N GLY A 177 10.25 3.03 -5.67
CA GLY A 177 9.86 3.65 -6.93
C GLY A 177 9.42 5.11 -6.77
N PRO A 178 8.95 5.75 -7.86
CA PRO A 178 8.32 7.07 -7.78
C PRO A 178 7.04 7.04 -6.92
N PRO A 179 6.64 8.16 -6.29
CA PRO A 179 5.45 8.18 -5.43
C PRO A 179 4.16 8.16 -6.23
N HIS A 180 3.18 7.44 -5.69
CA HIS A 180 1.76 7.67 -5.95
C HIS A 180 1.28 8.80 -5.05
N THR A 181 0.76 9.87 -5.66
CA THR A 181 0.23 11.01 -4.92
C THR A 181 -1.28 10.90 -4.80
N LEU A 182 -1.75 10.91 -3.55
CA LEU A 182 -3.16 10.97 -3.21
C LEU A 182 -3.49 12.30 -2.55
N VAL A 183 -4.67 12.82 -2.83
CA VAL A 183 -5.22 14.02 -2.21
C VAL A 183 -6.34 13.66 -1.26
N ARG A 184 -6.45 14.35 -0.13
CA ARG A 184 -7.52 14.11 0.84
C ARG A 184 -8.87 14.40 0.18
N GLY A 185 -9.80 13.45 0.28
CA GLY A 185 -11.17 13.64 -0.13
C GLY A 185 -11.84 14.67 0.76
N ALA A 186 -12.57 15.62 0.17
CA ALA A 186 -13.39 16.53 0.97
C ALA A 186 -14.39 15.69 1.77
N HIS A 187 -14.37 15.85 3.09
CA HIS A 187 -15.44 15.35 3.94
C HIS A 187 -16.67 16.19 3.59
N GLN A 188 -17.51 15.71 2.67
CA GLN A 188 -18.85 16.27 2.52
C GLN A 188 -19.58 15.91 3.81
N SER A 189 -19.49 16.78 4.82
CA SER A 189 -20.45 16.77 5.90
C SER A 189 -21.79 17.00 5.21
N THR A 190 -22.50 15.92 4.95
CA THR A 190 -23.92 15.98 4.64
C THR A 190 -24.56 16.51 5.91
N GLY A 191 -24.58 17.84 6.04
CA GLY A 191 -25.38 18.54 7.02
C GLY A 191 -26.83 18.25 6.69
N THR A 192 -27.32 17.08 7.12
CA THR A 192 -28.74 16.86 7.33
C THR A 192 -29.11 17.72 8.52
N GLY A 193 -29.31 19.01 8.24
CA GLY A 193 -30.08 19.89 9.09
C GLY A 193 -31.50 19.34 9.17
N VAL A 194 -31.71 18.40 10.09
CA VAL A 194 -33.05 18.06 10.55
C VAL A 194 -33.53 19.30 11.30
N THR A 195 -34.32 20.14 10.63
CA THR A 195 -35.06 21.19 11.30
C THR A 195 -36.01 20.51 12.29
N PRO A 196 -35.91 20.75 13.61
CA PRO A 196 -36.84 20.18 14.55
C PRO A 196 -38.22 20.77 14.29
N THR A 197 -39.19 19.92 13.93
CA THR A 197 -40.60 20.30 13.84
C THR A 197 -41.07 20.73 15.24
N PRO A 198 -41.59 21.94 15.43
CA PRO A 198 -42.16 22.33 16.71
C PRO A 198 -43.45 21.54 16.96
N SER A 199 -43.46 20.76 18.04
CA SER A 199 -44.66 20.14 18.59
C SER A 199 -45.62 21.23 19.07
N ARG A 200 -46.87 21.19 18.58
CA ARG A 200 -47.99 21.98 19.08
C ARG A 200 -48.55 21.38 20.37
#